data_AF-A0A7S1RVM4-F1
#
_entry.id   AF-A0A7S1RVM4-F1
#
_cell.length_a   1.000
_cell.length_b   1.000
_cell.length_c   1.000
_cell.angle_alpha   90.00
_cell.angle_beta   90.00
_cell.angle_gamma   90.00
#
_symmetry.space_group_name_H-M   'P 1'
#
loop_
_entity.id
_entity.type
_entity.pdbx_description
1 polymer ?
#
loop_
_entity_poly.entity_id
_entity_poly.type
_entity_poly.pdbx_seq_one_letter_code
_entity_poly.pdbx_strand_id
1 'polypeptide(L)'
;DTSSVAKIALQAKQISAGVTTTTTAALQPAPFGLSRPEQKSDPQALMSKRVEAATKAMDVSKQIVRRSVDFEDDRLLRKLLAKGLKHDRQWQHSYQEYCTARGVTEHDEKHQDRGFIATFIEQNLANSINQEWAKKILWSRPQDAGRERGERRERRERKEKKRERRRRASGSSSGSEDAAPSGVAVPPPPALDMPMMSMYGPGMPMGMMGQMGPMGMMGPMGLPMLGDVGMQTMAEDDPRARKRPRAERAERAEKGKKEKAEKGGRARR
;
A
#
# COMPACT_ATOMS: atom_id res chain seq x y z
N ASP A 1 -19.12 32.56 20.59
CA ASP A 1 -19.47 32.51 19.16
C ASP A 1 -20.70 31.65 18.83
N THR A 2 -21.91 32.08 19.21
CA THR A 2 -23.18 31.40 18.84
C THR A 2 -23.83 32.01 17.58
N SER A 3 -23.24 33.06 17.02
CA SER A 3 -23.76 33.85 15.89
C SER A 3 -23.79 33.09 14.56
N SER A 4 -22.82 32.20 14.34
CA SER A 4 -22.67 31.48 13.07
C SER A 4 -23.73 30.37 12.88
N VAL A 5 -24.13 29.72 13.97
CA VAL A 5 -25.15 28.65 13.92
C VAL A 5 -26.54 29.22 13.64
N ALA A 6 -26.85 30.40 14.20
CA ALA A 6 -28.12 31.08 13.95
C ALA A 6 -28.27 31.52 12.48
N LYS A 7 -27.19 31.97 11.82
CA LYS A 7 -27.21 32.35 10.40
C LYS A 7 -27.45 31.16 9.47
N ILE A 8 -26.87 29.99 9.75
CA ILE A 8 -27.04 28.79 8.92
C ILE A 8 -28.49 28.26 9.01
N ALA A 9 -29.10 28.30 10.20
CA ALA A 9 -30.48 27.85 10.39
C ALA A 9 -31.50 28.74 9.66
N LEU A 10 -31.27 30.06 9.61
CA LEU A 10 -32.11 30.99 8.84
C LEU A 10 -32.00 30.76 7.33
N GLN A 11 -30.79 30.45 6.84
CA GLN A 11 -30.57 30.19 5.42
C GLN A 11 -31.21 28.87 4.98
N ALA A 12 -31.18 27.83 5.81
CA ALA A 12 -31.79 26.53 5.51
C ALA A 12 -33.32 26.60 5.38
N LYS A 13 -33.99 27.49 6.12
CA LYS A 13 -35.44 27.70 6.03
C LYS A 13 -35.88 28.28 4.68
N GLN A 14 -35.00 28.99 3.96
CA GLN A 14 -35.33 29.56 2.65
C GLN A 14 -35.22 28.53 1.50
N ILE A 15 -34.47 27.44 1.69
CA ILE A 15 -34.24 26.43 0.63
C ILE A 15 -35.42 25.45 0.54
N SER A 16 -36.11 25.19 1.65
CA SER A 16 -37.20 24.20 1.71
C SER A 16 -38.51 24.66 1.06
N ALA A 17 -38.60 25.91 0.59
CA ALA A 17 -39.78 26.44 -0.09
C ALA A 17 -39.67 26.43 -1.63
N GLY A 18 -38.66 25.76 -2.21
CA GLY A 18 -38.51 25.67 -3.67
C GLY A 18 -38.19 27.00 -4.34
N VAL A 19 -37.60 27.95 -3.59
CA VAL A 19 -37.23 29.26 -4.11
C VAL A 19 -35.79 29.19 -4.61
N THR A 20 -35.63 28.93 -5.91
CA THR A 20 -34.42 29.22 -6.66
C THR A 20 -34.23 30.74 -6.73
N THR A 21 -33.52 31.33 -5.76
CA THR A 21 -32.97 32.67 -5.89
C THR A 21 -31.82 32.64 -6.89
N THR A 22 -32.18 32.62 -8.18
CA THR A 22 -31.36 33.21 -9.22
C THR A 22 -31.37 34.71 -8.95
N THR A 23 -30.23 35.26 -8.55
CA THR A 23 -30.00 36.71 -8.53
C THR A 23 -29.95 37.20 -9.96
N THR A 24 -31.11 37.27 -10.60
CA THR A 24 -31.37 38.04 -11.82
C THR A 24 -31.70 39.45 -11.38
N ALA A 25 -30.85 40.40 -11.78
CA ALA A 25 -31.17 41.81 -11.76
C ALA A 25 -32.56 42.04 -12.35
N ALA A 26 -33.35 42.86 -11.66
CA ALA A 26 -34.75 43.11 -11.93
C ALA A 26 -35.02 43.42 -13.41
N LEU A 27 -35.75 42.53 -14.08
CA LEU A 27 -36.52 42.88 -15.26
C LEU A 27 -37.93 42.30 -15.13
N GLN A 28 -38.86 43.11 -15.60
CA GLN A 28 -40.30 43.05 -15.48
C GLN A 28 -40.93 41.71 -15.93
N PRO A 29 -42.15 41.40 -15.47
CA PRO A 29 -42.91 40.25 -15.95
C PRO A 29 -43.29 40.46 -17.43
N ALA A 30 -42.49 39.89 -18.33
CA ALA A 30 -42.80 39.83 -19.75
C ALA A 30 -43.64 38.58 -20.08
N PRO A 31 -44.59 38.68 -21.02
CA PRO A 31 -45.61 37.67 -21.30
C PRO A 31 -45.01 36.42 -21.95
N PHE A 32 -45.63 35.27 -21.64
CA PHE A 32 -45.46 34.00 -22.33
C PHE A 32 -45.57 34.23 -23.85
N GLY A 33 -44.46 34.17 -24.60
CA GLY A 33 -44.50 34.29 -26.05
C GLY A 33 -43.23 34.72 -26.78
N LEU A 34 -42.17 35.13 -26.10
CA LEU A 34 -40.92 35.51 -26.78
C LEU A 34 -39.94 34.34 -26.81
N SER A 35 -39.88 33.72 -27.98
CA SER A 35 -38.83 32.87 -28.52
C SER A 35 -37.51 33.12 -27.82
N ARG A 36 -37.06 32.15 -27.02
CA ARG A 36 -35.67 32.07 -26.56
C ARG A 36 -34.81 32.31 -27.81
N PRO A 37 -34.05 33.42 -27.90
CA PRO A 37 -33.25 33.65 -29.10
C PRO A 37 -32.42 32.40 -29.30
N GLU A 38 -32.51 31.79 -30.47
CA GLU A 38 -31.59 30.76 -30.93
C GLU A 38 -30.20 31.40 -30.89
N GLN A 39 -29.59 31.34 -29.71
CA GLN A 39 -28.22 31.70 -29.50
C GLN A 39 -27.50 30.55 -30.20
N LYS A 40 -27.17 30.77 -31.48
CA LYS A 40 -26.28 29.96 -32.29
C LYS A 40 -24.95 29.93 -31.55
N SER A 41 -24.89 29.11 -30.51
CA SER A 41 -23.74 28.96 -29.66
C SER A 41 -22.70 28.31 -30.52
N ASP A 42 -21.76 29.13 -30.96
CA ASP A 42 -20.59 28.74 -31.72
C ASP A 42 -20.05 27.43 -31.09
N PRO A 43 -19.97 26.33 -31.86
CA PRO A 43 -19.50 25.04 -31.35
C PRO A 43 -18.14 25.16 -30.67
N GLN A 44 -17.31 26.14 -31.05
CA GLN A 44 -16.03 26.41 -30.40
C GLN A 44 -16.18 27.00 -28.99
N ALA A 45 -17.18 27.88 -28.77
CA ALA A 45 -17.49 28.42 -27.44
C ALA A 45 -18.06 27.35 -26.49
N LEU A 46 -18.84 26.40 -27.03
CA LEU A 46 -19.33 25.25 -26.26
C LEU A 46 -18.19 24.32 -25.81
N MET A 47 -17.24 24.02 -26.70
CA MET A 47 -16.04 23.26 -26.35
C MET A 47 -15.22 23.95 -25.26
N SER A 48 -14.98 25.26 -25.42
CA SER A 48 -14.20 26.04 -24.44
C SER A 48 -14.83 26.01 -23.04
N LYS A 49 -16.15 26.22 -22.93
CA LYS A 49 -16.87 26.14 -21.64
C LYS A 49 -16.81 24.75 -21.01
N ARG A 50 -16.87 23.68 -21.81
CA ARG A 50 -16.77 22.29 -21.31
C ARG A 50 -15.37 22.00 -20.77
N VAL A 51 -14.34 22.44 -21.49
CA VAL A 51 -12.95 22.30 -21.03
C VAL A 51 -12.74 23.07 -19.74
N GLU A 52 -13.19 24.33 -19.65
CA GLU A 52 -13.05 25.15 -18.44
C GLU A 52 -13.78 24.53 -17.23
N ALA A 53 -15.00 24.03 -17.42
CA ALA A 53 -15.75 23.37 -16.36
C ALA A 53 -15.06 22.07 -15.89
N ALA A 54 -14.50 21.29 -16.81
CA ALA A 54 -13.74 20.09 -16.47
C ALA A 54 -12.47 20.43 -15.67
N THR A 55 -11.72 21.46 -16.08
CA THR A 55 -10.53 21.94 -15.33
C THR A 55 -10.91 22.40 -13.93
N LYS A 56 -11.98 23.19 -13.78
CA LYS A 56 -12.48 23.63 -12.47
C LYS A 56 -12.88 22.45 -11.58
N ALA A 57 -13.56 21.45 -12.13
CA ALA A 57 -13.92 20.25 -11.38
C ALA A 57 -12.69 19.47 -10.88
N MET A 58 -11.64 19.37 -11.69
CA MET A 58 -10.38 18.76 -11.29
C MET A 58 -9.70 19.52 -10.14
N ASP A 59 -9.71 20.85 -10.16
CA ASP A 59 -9.09 21.64 -9.08
C ASP A 59 -9.87 21.56 -7.76
N VAL A 60 -11.20 21.47 -7.81
CA VAL A 60 -12.01 21.19 -6.61
C VAL A 60 -11.66 19.82 -6.04
N SER A 61 -11.50 18.80 -6.90
CA SER A 61 -11.06 17.46 -6.47
C SER A 61 -9.71 17.52 -5.75
N LYS A 62 -8.71 18.22 -6.33
CA LYS A 62 -7.40 18.45 -5.69
C LYS A 62 -7.54 19.12 -4.32
N GLN A 63 -8.41 20.12 -4.17
CA GLN A 63 -8.64 20.78 -2.88
C GLN A 63 -9.26 19.84 -1.85
N ILE A 64 -10.22 19.00 -2.25
CA ILE A 64 -10.83 18.02 -1.35
C ILE A 64 -9.79 16.99 -0.89
N VAL A 65 -8.89 16.55 -1.79
CA VAL A 65 -7.77 15.68 -1.42
C VAL A 65 -6.89 16.37 -0.38
N ARG A 66 -6.48 17.62 -0.64
CA ARG A 66 -5.62 18.39 0.27
C ARG A 66 -6.23 18.60 1.66
N ARG A 67 -7.55 18.69 1.75
CA ARG A 67 -8.27 18.84 3.03
C ARG A 67 -8.55 17.52 3.75
N SER A 68 -8.60 16.40 3.03
CA SER A 68 -8.95 15.10 3.59
C SER A 68 -7.74 14.30 4.07
N VAL A 69 -6.54 14.64 3.59
CA VAL A 69 -5.29 13.99 3.98
C VAL A 69 -4.57 14.82 5.03
N ASP A 70 -4.21 14.18 6.13
CA ASP A 70 -3.32 14.76 7.13
C ASP A 70 -1.86 14.64 6.67
N PHE A 71 -1.30 15.73 6.15
CA PHE A 71 0.09 15.78 5.68
C PHE A 71 1.12 15.89 6.82
N GLU A 72 0.67 16.04 8.07
CA GLU A 72 1.57 16.00 9.22
C GLU A 72 1.90 14.57 9.65
N ASP A 73 1.03 13.59 9.34
CA ASP A 73 1.22 12.17 9.67
C ASP A 73 2.18 11.47 8.70
N ASP A 74 3.48 11.48 9.05
CA ASP A 74 4.55 10.78 8.31
C ASP A 74 4.25 9.28 8.10
N ARG A 75 3.53 8.62 9.03
CA ARG A 75 3.19 7.20 8.87
C ARG A 75 2.16 7.00 7.78
N LEU A 76 1.19 7.89 7.66
CA LEU A 76 0.19 7.88 6.59
C LEU A 76 0.86 8.11 5.24
N LEU A 77 1.71 9.13 5.14
CA LEU A 77 2.42 9.47 3.90
C LEU A 77 3.29 8.30 3.42
N ARG A 78 4.10 7.71 4.30
CA ARG A 78 4.91 6.53 3.97
C ARG A 78 4.05 5.34 3.56
N LYS A 79 2.88 5.14 4.18
CA LYS A 79 1.96 4.05 3.83
C LYS A 79 1.31 4.27 2.46
N LEU A 80 0.91 5.50 2.14
CA LEU A 80 0.41 5.89 0.82
C LEU A 80 1.47 5.62 -0.23
N LEU A 81 2.69 6.11 -0.01
CA LEU A 81 3.80 5.92 -0.94
C LEU A 81 4.07 4.42 -1.18
N ALA A 82 4.31 3.64 -0.12
CA ALA A 82 4.62 2.22 -0.23
C ALA A 82 3.51 1.39 -0.88
N LYS A 83 2.24 1.75 -0.67
CA LYS A 83 1.11 1.06 -1.30
C LYS A 83 0.91 1.50 -2.75
N GLY A 84 1.08 2.78 -3.05
CA GLY A 84 1.03 3.29 -4.42
C GLY A 84 2.08 2.61 -5.30
N LEU A 85 3.34 2.56 -4.85
CA LEU A 85 4.44 1.89 -5.55
C LEU A 85 4.19 0.40 -5.81
N LYS A 86 3.40 -0.26 -4.95
CA LYS A 86 3.09 -1.68 -5.09
C LYS A 86 1.94 -1.97 -6.05
N HIS A 87 0.96 -1.07 -6.11
CA HIS A 87 -0.33 -1.35 -6.75
C HIS A 87 -0.58 -0.58 -8.05
N ASP A 88 0.15 0.51 -8.28
CA ASP A 88 -0.08 1.44 -9.39
C ASP A 88 1.22 1.69 -10.14
N ARG A 89 1.31 1.19 -11.39
CA ARG A 89 2.48 1.38 -12.25
C ARG A 89 2.68 2.85 -12.64
N GLN A 90 1.61 3.60 -12.80
CA GLN A 90 1.70 5.02 -13.15
C GLN A 90 2.25 5.81 -11.95
N TRP A 91 1.79 5.48 -10.74
CA TRP A 91 2.34 6.03 -9.50
C TRP A 91 3.84 5.76 -9.36
N GLN A 92 4.27 4.53 -9.67
CA GLN A 92 5.68 4.14 -9.66
C GLN A 92 6.50 4.96 -10.67
N HIS A 93 6.00 5.12 -11.90
CA HIS A 93 6.67 5.91 -12.92
C HIS A 93 6.83 7.38 -12.50
N SER A 94 5.75 8.02 -12.06
CA SER A 94 5.78 9.42 -11.61
C SER A 94 6.69 9.63 -10.40
N TYR A 95 6.79 8.63 -9.52
CA TYR A 95 7.72 8.67 -8.40
C TYR A 95 9.18 8.57 -8.84
N GLN A 96 9.48 7.68 -9.79
CA GLN A 96 10.82 7.55 -10.37
C GLN A 96 11.26 8.85 -11.06
N GLU A 97 10.37 9.47 -11.84
CA GLU A 97 10.60 10.78 -12.45
C GLU A 97 10.86 11.86 -11.39
N TYR A 98 10.06 11.87 -10.32
CA TYR A 98 10.20 12.83 -9.22
C TYR A 98 11.55 12.67 -8.47
N CYS A 99 11.96 11.43 -8.20
CA CYS A 99 13.27 11.13 -7.60
C CYS A 99 14.42 11.58 -8.51
N THR A 100 14.32 11.28 -9.81
CA THR A 100 15.31 11.68 -10.83
C THR A 100 15.44 13.20 -10.92
N ALA A 101 14.31 13.92 -10.96
CA ALA A 101 14.29 15.38 -11.03
C ALA A 101 14.88 16.06 -9.79
N ARG A 102 14.85 15.39 -8.64
CA ARG A 102 15.41 15.88 -7.37
C ARG A 102 16.82 15.38 -7.08
N GLY A 103 17.39 14.54 -7.95
CA GLY A 103 18.71 13.94 -7.75
C GLY A 103 18.77 12.95 -6.59
N VAL A 104 17.63 12.37 -6.18
CA VAL A 104 17.55 11.40 -5.09
C VAL A 104 17.63 9.99 -5.67
N THR A 105 18.52 9.16 -5.14
CA THR A 105 18.61 7.75 -5.52
C THR A 105 17.40 6.96 -4.99
N GLU A 106 16.80 6.15 -5.86
CA GLU A 106 15.53 5.44 -5.59
C GLU A 106 15.58 4.51 -4.37
N HIS A 107 16.78 4.05 -3.99
CA HIS A 107 16.97 3.06 -2.93
C HIS A 107 16.90 3.60 -1.49
N ASP A 108 16.76 4.91 -1.30
CA ASP A 108 16.85 5.51 0.05
C ASP A 108 15.51 5.93 0.67
N GLU A 109 14.49 5.05 0.58
CA GLU A 109 13.13 5.29 1.12
C GLU A 109 13.11 5.68 2.63
N LYS A 110 14.16 5.31 3.37
CA LYS A 110 14.26 5.56 4.81
C LYS A 110 14.77 6.96 5.14
N HIS A 111 15.59 7.55 4.30
CA HIS A 111 16.16 8.88 4.52
C HIS A 111 15.40 10.00 3.79
N GLN A 112 14.31 9.67 3.10
CA GLN A 112 13.48 10.70 2.50
C GLN A 112 12.74 11.53 3.56
N ASP A 113 12.92 12.84 3.43
CA ASP A 113 12.26 13.84 4.24
C ASP A 113 10.74 13.77 4.09
N ARG A 114 10.03 14.03 5.19
CA ARG A 114 8.57 14.12 5.18
C ARG A 114 8.07 15.11 4.13
N GLY A 115 8.73 16.28 4.04
CA GLY A 115 8.38 17.32 3.07
C GLY A 115 8.50 16.83 1.62
N PHE A 116 9.52 16.03 1.33
CA PHE A 116 9.73 15.44 0.00
C PHE A 116 8.57 14.52 -0.39
N ILE A 117 8.20 13.60 0.51
CA ILE A 117 7.09 12.66 0.30
C ILE A 117 5.75 13.40 0.22
N ALA A 118 5.53 14.39 1.09
CA ALA A 118 4.31 15.19 1.11
C ALA A 118 4.09 15.93 -0.22
N THR A 119 5.11 16.60 -0.76
CA THR A 119 5.02 17.30 -2.05
C THR A 119 4.72 16.34 -3.19
N PHE A 120 5.36 15.16 -3.22
CA PHE A 120 5.07 14.17 -4.25
C PHE A 120 3.61 13.67 -4.19
N ILE A 121 3.13 13.33 -2.99
CA ILE A 121 1.75 12.86 -2.78
C ILE A 121 0.77 13.98 -3.14
N GLU A 122 1.03 15.22 -2.76
CA GLU A 122 0.17 16.37 -3.06
C GLU A 122 -0.04 16.58 -4.57
N GLN A 123 1.01 16.37 -5.37
CA GLN A 123 0.94 16.52 -6.83
C GLN A 123 0.24 15.34 -7.52
N ASN A 124 0.47 14.11 -7.05
CA ASN A 124 0.09 12.90 -7.79
C ASN A 124 -1.18 12.22 -7.24
N LEU A 125 -1.53 12.42 -5.97
CA LEU A 125 -2.66 11.73 -5.33
C LEU A 125 -4.01 12.02 -5.99
N ALA A 126 -4.18 13.18 -6.63
CA ALA A 126 -5.40 13.52 -7.35
C ALA A 126 -5.73 12.51 -8.47
N ASN A 127 -4.72 11.96 -9.13
CA ASN A 127 -4.91 10.98 -10.21
C ASN A 127 -5.25 9.59 -9.66
N SER A 128 -4.71 9.24 -8.49
CA SER A 128 -4.88 7.92 -7.89
C SER A 128 -5.92 7.86 -6.77
N ILE A 129 -6.61 8.96 -6.43
CA ILE A 129 -7.61 8.97 -5.34
C ILE A 129 -8.77 8.00 -5.57
N ASN A 130 -9.09 7.73 -6.83
CA ASN A 130 -10.16 6.80 -7.19
C ASN A 130 -9.74 5.33 -7.11
N GLN A 131 -8.44 5.05 -6.99
CA GLN A 131 -7.89 3.69 -6.92
C GLN A 131 -8.23 3.03 -5.57
N GLU A 132 -8.60 1.76 -5.60
CA GLU A 132 -9.04 1.03 -4.39
C GLU A 132 -8.00 1.05 -3.27
N TRP A 133 -6.71 1.00 -3.62
CA TRP A 133 -5.63 1.03 -2.64
C TRP A 133 -5.58 2.38 -1.88
N ALA A 134 -5.78 3.49 -2.58
CA ALA A 134 -5.75 4.84 -1.99
C ALA A 134 -6.99 5.04 -1.12
N LYS A 135 -8.17 4.70 -1.65
CA LYS A 135 -9.45 4.67 -0.93
C LYS A 135 -9.35 3.89 0.37
N LYS A 136 -8.75 2.70 0.30
CA LYS A 136 -8.52 1.86 1.47
C LYS A 136 -7.65 2.56 2.49
N ILE A 137 -6.59 3.28 2.11
CA ILE A 137 -5.72 3.93 3.10
C ILE A 137 -6.37 5.17 3.70
N LEU A 138 -7.02 5.99 2.88
CA LEU A 138 -7.63 7.26 3.30
C LEU A 138 -8.89 7.07 4.15
N TRP A 139 -9.69 6.04 3.86
CA TRP A 139 -10.95 5.78 4.59
C TRP A 139 -10.89 4.58 5.53
N SER A 140 -9.78 3.81 5.55
CA SER A 140 -9.61 2.83 6.65
C SER A 140 -9.54 3.59 7.95
N ARG A 141 -10.44 3.26 8.88
CA ARG A 141 -10.29 3.75 10.24
C ARG A 141 -8.95 3.25 10.77
N PRO A 142 -8.21 4.05 11.57
CA PRO A 142 -6.96 3.61 12.19
C PRO A 142 -7.11 2.31 13.00
N GLN A 143 -8.33 1.95 13.39
CA GLN A 143 -8.68 0.67 14.01
C GLN A 143 -8.36 -0.56 13.13
N ASP A 144 -8.53 -0.45 11.81
CA ASP A 144 -8.28 -1.55 10.86
C ASP A 144 -6.79 -1.82 10.65
N ALA A 145 -5.96 -0.79 10.78
CA ALA A 145 -4.50 -0.93 10.69
C ALA A 145 -3.93 -1.81 11.82
N GLY A 146 -4.56 -1.79 13.00
CA GLY A 146 -4.23 -2.68 14.11
C GLY A 146 -4.52 -4.15 13.79
N ARG A 147 -5.65 -4.40 13.10
CA ARG A 147 -6.09 -5.75 12.76
C ARG A 147 -5.18 -6.43 11.73
N GLU A 148 -4.82 -5.73 10.65
CA GLU A 148 -3.91 -6.29 9.62
C GLU A 148 -2.52 -6.60 10.19
N ARG A 149 -2.00 -5.74 11.08
CA ARG A 149 -0.72 -5.98 11.76
C ARG A 149 -0.81 -7.15 12.73
N GLY A 150 -1.92 -7.28 13.45
CA GLY A 150 -2.22 -8.41 14.34
C GLY A 150 -2.22 -9.74 13.58
N GLU A 151 -2.98 -9.82 12.49
CA GLU A 151 -3.10 -11.02 11.66
C GLU A 151 -1.76 -11.42 11.02
N ARG A 152 -0.98 -10.44 10.54
CA ARG A 152 0.36 -10.70 9.99
C ARG A 152 1.32 -11.23 11.05
N ARG A 153 1.24 -10.71 12.29
CA ARG A 153 2.06 -11.19 13.42
C ARG A 153 1.65 -12.60 13.83
N GLU A 154 0.36 -12.86 13.98
CA GLU A 154 -0.18 -14.18 14.31
C GLU A 154 0.22 -15.23 13.25
N ARG A 155 0.14 -14.87 11.96
CA ARG A 155 0.56 -15.76 10.86
C ARG A 155 2.07 -16.08 10.92
N ARG A 156 2.91 -15.13 11.33
CA ARG A 156 4.36 -15.34 11.52
C ARG A 156 4.63 -16.26 12.71
N GLU A 157 4.01 -16.00 13.86
CA GLU A 157 4.15 -16.82 15.07
C GLU A 157 3.67 -18.27 14.81
N ARG A 158 2.56 -18.45 14.08
CA ARG A 158 2.06 -19.78 13.68
C ARG A 158 3.03 -20.52 12.75
N LYS A 159 3.66 -19.83 11.80
CA LYS A 159 4.69 -20.41 10.92
C LYS A 159 5.94 -20.82 11.69
N GLU A 160 6.38 -19.99 12.63
CA GLU A 160 7.54 -20.27 13.48
C GLU A 160 7.30 -21.48 14.39
N LYS A 161 6.16 -21.53 15.08
CA LYS A 161 5.74 -22.69 15.89
C LYS A 161 5.66 -23.99 15.08
N LYS A 162 5.18 -23.93 13.82
CA LYS A 162 5.15 -25.09 12.92
C LYS A 162 6.55 -25.56 12.55
N ARG A 163 7.49 -24.63 12.30
CA ARG A 163 8.89 -24.94 11.98
C ARG A 163 9.62 -25.54 13.20
N GLU A 164 9.37 -25.02 14.39
CA GLU A 164 9.95 -25.57 15.64
C GLU A 164 9.44 -26.99 15.91
N ARG A 165 8.13 -27.25 15.75
CA ARG A 165 7.56 -28.60 15.93
C ARG A 165 8.17 -29.60 14.95
N ARG A 166 8.43 -29.21 13.69
CA ARG A 166 9.13 -30.05 12.70
C ARG A 166 10.55 -30.40 13.14
N ARG A 167 11.32 -29.43 13.64
CA ARG A 167 12.70 -29.65 14.12
C ARG A 167 12.75 -30.60 15.32
N ARG A 168 11.80 -30.51 16.25
CA ARG A 168 11.74 -31.42 17.40
C ARG A 168 11.36 -32.84 17.00
N ALA A 169 10.45 -33.01 16.03
CA ALA A 169 10.05 -34.32 15.55
C ALA A 169 11.18 -35.04 14.79
N SER A 170 12.02 -34.31 14.06
CA SER A 170 13.16 -34.89 13.32
C SER A 170 14.42 -35.09 14.17
N GLY A 171 14.51 -34.48 15.35
CA GLY A 171 15.68 -34.56 16.23
C GLY A 171 15.68 -35.75 17.19
N SER A 172 14.63 -36.57 17.20
CA SER A 172 14.49 -37.71 18.13
C SER A 172 15.04 -39.03 17.59
N SER A 173 15.90 -38.98 16.55
CA SER A 173 16.62 -40.14 16.01
C SER A 173 18.13 -39.92 16.09
N SER A 174 18.62 -39.65 17.31
CA SER A 174 20.03 -39.75 17.67
C SER A 174 20.13 -40.62 18.91
N GLY A 175 19.96 -41.92 18.67
CA GLY A 175 20.33 -42.98 19.59
C GLY A 175 21.48 -43.74 18.93
N SER A 176 22.57 -43.86 19.69
CA SER A 176 23.82 -44.61 19.45
C SER A 176 24.55 -44.30 18.15
N GLU A 177 25.77 -43.78 18.24
CA GLU A 177 26.98 -44.58 17.94
C GLU A 177 28.16 -44.04 18.77
N ASP A 178 28.60 -44.87 19.72
CA ASP A 178 29.97 -44.90 20.23
C ASP A 178 30.92 -45.14 19.05
N ALA A 179 31.81 -44.19 18.76
CA ALA A 179 33.14 -44.47 18.21
C ALA A 179 33.98 -43.18 18.17
N ALA A 180 35.03 -43.16 18.98
CA ALA A 180 36.10 -42.18 18.94
C ALA A 180 37.14 -42.56 17.82
N PRO A 181 38.34 -41.95 17.79
CA PRO A 181 38.71 -40.89 16.87
C PRO A 181 39.82 -41.32 15.88
N SER A 182 39.92 -40.70 14.70
CA SER A 182 41.21 -40.63 14.00
C SER A 182 41.22 -39.49 12.99
N GLY A 183 42.17 -38.59 13.20
CA GLY A 183 42.46 -37.50 12.30
C GLY A 183 43.09 -38.00 11.01
N VAL A 184 42.61 -37.47 9.89
CA VAL A 184 43.39 -37.32 8.67
C VAL A 184 43.05 -35.94 8.12
N ALA A 185 44.03 -35.03 8.16
CA ALA A 185 43.95 -33.75 7.49
C ALA A 185 44.01 -34.01 5.98
N VAL A 186 42.85 -33.95 5.32
CA VAL A 186 42.75 -33.99 3.85
C VAL A 186 42.85 -32.55 3.33
N PRO A 187 43.82 -32.25 2.44
CA PRO A 187 43.94 -30.91 1.86
C PRO A 187 42.73 -30.58 0.96
N PRO A 188 42.36 -29.30 0.84
CA PRO A 188 41.24 -28.88 -0.01
C PRO A 188 41.54 -29.19 -1.48
N PRO A 189 40.58 -29.75 -2.25
CA PRO A 189 40.76 -29.99 -3.66
C PRO A 189 40.86 -28.65 -4.43
N PRO A 190 41.68 -28.59 -5.49
CA PRO A 190 41.78 -27.41 -6.35
C PRO A 190 40.44 -27.12 -7.03
N ALA A 191 40.09 -25.84 -7.12
CA ALA A 191 38.92 -25.37 -7.85
C ALA A 191 39.07 -25.71 -9.35
N LEU A 192 38.37 -26.76 -9.79
CA LEU A 192 38.18 -27.03 -11.20
C LEU A 192 37.09 -26.10 -11.71
N ASP A 193 37.53 -25.06 -12.42
CA ASP A 193 36.71 -24.21 -13.27
C ASP A 193 36.08 -25.09 -14.37
N MET A 194 34.85 -25.54 -14.12
CA MET A 194 34.08 -26.27 -15.12
C MET A 194 33.27 -25.27 -15.94
N PRO A 195 33.54 -25.14 -17.25
CA PRO A 195 32.66 -24.38 -18.14
C PRO A 195 31.29 -25.05 -18.14
N MET A 196 30.28 -24.37 -17.59
CA MET A 196 28.90 -24.85 -17.66
C MET A 196 28.47 -24.91 -19.13
N MET A 197 28.54 -26.11 -19.70
CA MET A 197 27.89 -26.40 -20.98
C MET A 197 26.38 -26.28 -20.81
N SER A 198 25.79 -25.43 -21.64
CA SER A 198 24.36 -25.33 -21.91
C SER A 198 23.76 -26.71 -22.21
N MET A 199 23.20 -27.37 -21.20
CA MET A 199 22.28 -28.48 -21.43
C MET A 199 20.92 -27.92 -21.86
N TYR A 200 20.79 -27.77 -23.18
CA TYR A 200 19.52 -28.03 -23.84
C TYR A 200 18.96 -29.36 -23.34
N GLY A 201 17.83 -29.31 -22.63
CA GLY A 201 17.00 -30.47 -22.34
C GLY A 201 15.85 -30.54 -23.35
N PRO A 202 15.85 -31.50 -24.29
CA PRO A 202 14.70 -31.80 -25.14
C PRO A 202 13.73 -32.74 -24.42
N GLY A 203 12.43 -32.44 -24.53
CA GLY A 203 11.35 -33.43 -24.58
C GLY A 203 11.08 -34.29 -23.35
N MET A 204 10.01 -33.95 -22.62
CA MET A 204 9.20 -34.95 -21.90
C MET A 204 7.70 -34.60 -22.07
N PRO A 205 6.97 -35.29 -22.96
CA PRO A 205 5.52 -35.27 -23.00
C PRO A 205 5.00 -36.41 -22.11
N MET A 206 4.55 -36.09 -20.88
CA MET A 206 3.69 -37.02 -20.13
C MET A 206 2.24 -36.57 -20.27
N GLY A 207 1.52 -37.31 -21.11
CA GLY A 207 0.08 -37.24 -21.19
C GLY A 207 -0.56 -37.66 -19.87
N MET A 208 -1.49 -36.84 -19.40
CA MET A 208 -2.59 -37.35 -18.59
C MET A 208 -3.90 -36.93 -19.23
N MET A 209 -4.61 -37.98 -19.64
CA MET A 209 -5.93 -38.05 -20.23
C MET A 209 -6.98 -37.63 -19.18
N GLY A 210 -7.94 -36.81 -19.58
CA GLY A 210 -9.06 -36.35 -18.76
C GLY A 210 -9.68 -35.10 -19.38
N GLN A 211 -10.20 -35.19 -20.59
CA GLN A 211 -11.64 -35.36 -20.87
C GLN A 211 -12.51 -34.20 -20.35
N MET A 212 -13.03 -33.46 -21.33
CA MET A 212 -14.23 -32.61 -21.36
C MET A 212 -14.14 -31.13 -20.98
N GLY A 213 -14.20 -30.30 -22.03
CA GLY A 213 -14.75 -28.94 -22.00
C GLY A 213 -14.36 -28.15 -23.26
N PRO A 214 -15.27 -27.87 -24.21
CA PRO A 214 -14.97 -27.01 -25.35
C PRO A 214 -15.17 -25.55 -24.94
N MET A 215 -14.09 -24.86 -24.59
CA MET A 215 -14.10 -23.39 -24.57
C MET A 215 -12.85 -22.85 -25.27
N GLY A 216 -13.06 -22.49 -26.53
CA GLY A 216 -12.99 -21.10 -26.95
C GLY A 216 -11.69 -20.32 -26.69
N MET A 217 -11.09 -19.91 -27.80
CA MET A 217 -10.28 -18.70 -27.96
C MET A 217 -8.83 -18.77 -27.46
N MET A 218 -7.98 -19.14 -28.41
CA MET A 218 -6.57 -18.78 -28.46
C MET A 218 -6.38 -17.27 -28.25
N GLY A 219 -5.58 -16.92 -27.24
CA GLY A 219 -4.90 -15.63 -27.12
C GLY A 219 -3.38 -15.87 -27.10
N PRO A 220 -2.57 -14.98 -27.70
CA PRO A 220 -1.16 -15.24 -27.98
C PRO A 220 -0.32 -15.26 -26.70
N MET A 221 0.42 -16.36 -26.56
CA MET A 221 1.53 -16.54 -25.64
C MET A 221 2.67 -15.60 -25.99
N GLY A 222 3.08 -14.75 -25.05
CA GLY A 222 4.26 -13.93 -25.22
C GLY A 222 4.50 -13.01 -24.03
N LEU A 223 5.05 -13.56 -22.94
CA LEU A 223 5.72 -12.75 -21.93
C LEU A 223 7.04 -13.40 -21.50
N PRO A 224 8.14 -12.63 -21.49
CA PRO A 224 9.49 -13.13 -21.30
C PRO A 224 9.78 -13.46 -19.82
N MET A 225 10.55 -14.52 -19.64
CA MET A 225 11.31 -14.83 -18.43
C MET A 225 12.12 -13.61 -18.00
N LEU A 226 11.71 -12.95 -16.92
CA LEU A 226 12.51 -11.93 -16.26
C LEU A 226 13.25 -12.57 -15.09
N GLY A 227 14.56 -12.42 -15.13
CA GLY A 227 15.55 -13.18 -14.38
C GLY A 227 15.37 -13.13 -12.87
N ASP A 228 15.60 -14.31 -12.30
CA ASP A 228 15.95 -14.57 -10.91
C ASP A 228 17.34 -13.96 -10.64
N VAL A 229 17.36 -12.72 -10.13
CA VAL A 229 18.58 -12.11 -9.59
C VAL A 229 18.75 -12.62 -8.17
N GLY A 230 19.48 -13.73 -8.06
CA GLY A 230 20.07 -14.17 -6.81
C GLY A 230 21.15 -13.17 -6.37
N MET A 231 20.87 -12.41 -5.30
CA MET A 231 21.91 -11.81 -4.48
C MET A 231 22.09 -12.60 -3.20
N GLN A 232 23.14 -13.44 -3.22
CA GLN A 232 23.90 -13.81 -2.04
C GLN A 232 24.42 -12.54 -1.37
N THR A 233 23.84 -12.20 -0.22
CA THR A 233 24.53 -11.34 0.75
C THR A 233 25.17 -12.28 1.76
N MET A 234 26.48 -12.46 1.62
CA MET A 234 27.36 -12.98 2.66
C MET A 234 27.29 -11.99 3.83
N ALA A 235 26.39 -12.24 4.79
CA ALA A 235 26.45 -11.59 6.08
C ALA A 235 27.56 -12.28 6.88
N GLU A 236 28.67 -11.58 7.08
CA GLU A 236 29.70 -11.97 8.03
C GLU A 236 29.07 -12.17 9.41
N ASP A 237 29.06 -13.42 9.87
CA ASP A 237 28.76 -13.81 11.24
C ASP A 237 29.86 -13.23 12.15
N ASP A 238 29.52 -12.21 12.94
CA ASP A 238 30.31 -11.78 14.10
C ASP A 238 29.91 -12.64 15.32
N PRO A 239 30.75 -13.58 15.78
CA PRO A 239 30.40 -14.48 16.87
C PRO A 239 30.52 -13.84 18.28
N ARG A 240 30.82 -12.54 18.42
CA ARG A 240 31.08 -11.93 19.75
C ARG A 240 29.87 -11.32 20.46
N ALA A 241 28.68 -11.29 19.88
CA ALA A 241 27.49 -10.73 20.56
C ALA A 241 26.70 -11.74 21.44
N ARG A 242 27.30 -12.87 21.86
CA ARG A 242 26.70 -13.81 22.81
C ARG A 242 27.01 -13.43 24.26
N LYS A 243 26.03 -12.77 24.90
CA LYS A 243 25.56 -12.92 26.30
C LYS A 243 25.14 -11.55 26.86
N ARG A 244 23.89 -11.16 26.63
CA ARG A 244 23.18 -10.23 27.52
C ARG A 244 21.96 -10.95 28.14
N PRO A 245 21.69 -10.73 29.43
CA PRO A 245 21.09 -11.73 30.31
C PRO A 245 19.57 -11.88 30.17
N ARG A 246 19.09 -13.13 30.28
CA ARG A 246 17.68 -13.55 30.30
C ARG A 246 16.83 -12.98 31.45
N ALA A 247 17.38 -12.14 32.33
CA ALA A 247 16.68 -11.64 33.52
C ALA A 247 15.70 -10.49 33.22
N GLU A 248 15.97 -9.64 32.23
CA GLU A 248 15.17 -8.43 32.01
C GLU A 248 13.83 -8.68 31.29
N ARG A 249 13.65 -9.87 30.69
CA ARG A 249 12.44 -10.22 29.94
C ARG A 249 11.32 -10.78 30.85
N ALA A 250 11.63 -11.18 32.08
CA ALA A 250 10.64 -11.62 33.05
C ALA A 250 9.92 -10.44 33.74
N GLU A 251 10.64 -9.35 34.02
CA GLU A 251 10.09 -8.21 34.77
C GLU A 251 9.03 -7.42 33.97
N ARG A 252 9.18 -7.31 32.64
CA ARG A 252 8.16 -6.68 31.78
C ARG A 252 6.87 -7.52 31.61
N ALA A 253 6.92 -8.83 31.87
CA ALA A 253 5.73 -9.68 31.78
C ALA A 253 4.81 -9.56 33.01
N GLU A 254 5.38 -9.19 34.17
CA GLU A 254 4.61 -9.07 35.41
C GLU A 254 3.87 -7.72 35.51
N LYS A 255 4.49 -6.61 35.08
CA LYS A 255 3.83 -5.28 35.04
C LYS A 255 2.59 -5.25 34.15
N GLY A 256 2.55 -6.02 33.07
CA GLY A 256 1.38 -6.09 32.17
C GLY A 256 0.16 -6.83 32.74
N LYS A 257 0.32 -7.68 33.76
CA LYS A 257 -0.81 -8.40 34.39
C LYS A 257 -1.51 -7.57 35.47
N LYS A 258 -0.80 -6.71 36.20
CA LYS A 258 -1.42 -5.83 37.22
C LYS A 258 -2.33 -4.77 36.61
N GLU A 259 -1.95 -4.17 35.48
CA GLU A 259 -2.76 -3.11 34.85
C GLU A 259 -4.10 -3.61 34.25
N LYS A 260 -4.17 -4.89 33.85
CA LYS A 260 -5.42 -5.51 33.38
C LYS A 260 -6.38 -5.89 34.50
N ALA A 261 -5.88 -6.18 35.71
CA ALA A 261 -6.72 -6.47 36.86
C ALA A 261 -7.43 -5.21 37.38
N GLU A 262 -6.75 -4.05 37.32
CA GLU A 262 -7.30 -2.79 37.85
C GLU A 262 -8.41 -2.20 36.95
N LYS A 263 -8.31 -2.35 35.62
CA LYS A 263 -9.38 -1.92 34.69
C LYS A 263 -10.60 -2.84 34.68
N GLY A 264 -10.49 -4.09 35.13
CA GLY A 264 -11.61 -5.03 35.21
C GLY A 264 -12.54 -4.82 36.41
N GLY A 265 -12.06 -4.20 37.49
CA GLY A 265 -12.83 -4.01 38.72
C GLY A 265 -13.82 -2.84 38.70
N ARG A 266 -13.67 -1.90 37.77
CA ARG A 266 -14.48 -0.67 37.73
C ARG A 266 -15.79 -0.79 36.94
N ALA A 267 -16.06 -1.94 36.33
CA ALA A 267 -17.27 -2.21 35.56
C ALA A 267 -18.34 -3.02 36.32
N ARG A 268 -18.17 -3.21 37.64
CA ARG A 268 -19.10 -3.97 38.51
C ARG A 268 -19.51 -3.21 39.77
N ARG A 269 -19.42 -1.88 39.79
CA ARG A 269 -20.07 -1.03 40.79
C ARG A 269 -21.04 -0.08 40.10
#